data_AF-A0A1X3ES71-F1
#
_entry.id   AF-A0A1X3ES71-F1
#
_cell.length_a   1.000
_cell.length_b   1.000
_cell.length_c   1.000
_cell.angle_alpha   90.00
_cell.angle_beta   90.00
_cell.angle_gamma   90.00
#
_symmetry.space_group_name_H-M   'P 1'
#
loop_
_entity.id
_entity.type
_entity.pdbx_description
1 polymer ?
#
loop_
_entity_poly.entity_id
_entity_poly.type
_entity_poly.pdbx_seq_one_letter_code
_entity_poly.pdbx_strand_id
1 'polypeptide(L)' 'MKDLRRRLERLRADARDFALMSQSATDAEKRALFQRLADELAFEALELEIIVKQQGHSDSSEQHEVVEFKPSAHKKRG' A
#
# COMPACT_ATOMS: atom_id res chain seq x y z
N MET A 1 1.40 -4.18 11.21
CA MET A 1 0.63 -3.69 10.04
C MET A 1 -0.39 -2.59 10.31
N LYS A 2 -1.13 -2.61 11.44
CA LYS A 2 -2.14 -1.57 11.75
C LYS A 2 -1.54 -0.16 11.76
N ASP A 3 -0.32 -0.01 12.27
CA ASP A 3 0.34 1.30 12.33
C ASP A 3 0.75 1.85 10.96
N LEU A 4 1.24 1.00 10.05
CA LEU A 4 1.58 1.42 8.68
C LEU A 4 0.33 1.78 7.87
N ARG A 5 -0.76 1.00 8.01
CA ARG A 5 -2.03 1.32 7.35
C ARG A 5 -2.63 2.62 7.88
N ARG A 6 -2.58 2.84 9.19
CA ARG A 6 -3.02 4.10 9.81
C ARG A 6 -2.16 5.29 9.36
N ARG A 7 -0.84 5.11 9.24
CA ARG A 7 0.05 6.15 8.70
C ARG A 7 -0.26 6.46 7.24
N LEU A 8 -0.51 5.43 6.42
CA LEU A 8 -0.91 5.60 5.02
C LEU A 8 -2.22 6.38 4.88
N GLU A 9 -3.23 6.08 5.70
CA GLU A 9 -4.49 6.82 5.72
C GLU A 9 -4.28 8.29 6.11
N ARG A 10 -3.43 8.55 7.12
CA ARG A 10 -3.08 9.91 7.52
C ARG A 10 -2.38 10.68 6.39
N LEU A 11 -1.36 10.11 5.76
CA LEU A 11 -0.65 10.77 4.65
C LEU A 11 -1.61 11.14 3.51
N ARG A 12 -2.55 10.24 3.18
CA ARG A 12 -3.57 10.51 2.16
C ARG A 12 -4.56 11.59 2.57
N ALA A 13 -4.94 11.65 3.85
CA ALA A 13 -5.81 12.69 4.37
C ALA A 13 -5.10 14.05 4.33
N ASP A 14 -3.88 14.12 4.85
CA ASP A 14 -3.08 15.35 4.90
C ASP A 14 -2.80 15.88 3.48
N ALA A 15 -2.46 15.00 2.52
CA ALA A 15 -2.27 15.37 1.12
C ALA A 15 -3.54 16.00 0.50
N ARG A 16 -4.72 15.43 0.78
CA ARG A 16 -6.00 15.97 0.30
C ARG A 16 -6.31 17.32 0.94
N ASP A 17 -6.06 17.45 2.24
CA ASP A 17 -6.30 18.70 2.96
C ASP A 17 -5.41 19.82 2.41
N PHE A 18 -4.12 19.56 2.19
CA PHE A 18 -3.23 20.56 1.57
C PHE A 18 -3.59 20.89 0.13
N ALA A 19 -4.06 19.91 -0.66
CA ALA A 19 -4.55 20.19 -2.01
C ALA A 19 -5.79 21.12 -1.98
N LEU A 20 -6.70 20.92 -1.04
CA LEU A 20 -7.85 21.82 -0.82
C LEU A 20 -7.41 23.22 -0.36
N MET A 21 -6.44 23.28 0.58
CA MET A 21 -5.86 24.55 1.02
C MET A 21 -5.23 25.31 -0.15
N SER A 22 -4.50 24.63 -1.04
CA SER A 22 -3.94 25.23 -2.26
C SER A 22 -5.04 25.83 -3.14
N GLN A 23 -6.09 25.06 -3.43
CA GLN A 23 -7.22 25.52 -4.26
C GLN A 23 -7.95 26.72 -3.67
N SER A 24 -8.05 26.80 -2.34
CA SER A 24 -8.71 27.92 -1.63
C SER A 24 -7.80 29.13 -1.39
N ALA A 25 -6.48 28.99 -1.54
CA ALA A 25 -5.54 30.07 -1.26
C ALA A 25 -5.61 31.17 -2.32
N THR A 26 -5.76 32.42 -1.86
CA THR A 26 -5.74 33.62 -2.72
C THR A 26 -4.30 34.06 -3.04
N ASP A 27 -3.42 33.95 -2.06
CA ASP A 27 -1.99 34.25 -2.19
C ASP A 27 -1.27 33.19 -3.05
N ALA A 28 -0.51 33.65 -4.03
CA ALA A 28 0.13 32.78 -5.02
C ALA A 28 1.27 31.92 -4.43
N GLU A 29 2.04 32.47 -3.48
CA GLU A 29 3.14 31.74 -2.85
C GLU A 29 2.59 30.66 -1.92
N LYS A 30 1.56 30.99 -1.12
CA LYS A 30 0.87 30.01 -0.27
C LYS A 30 0.23 28.90 -1.08
N ARG A 31 -0.42 29.24 -2.21
CA ARG A 31 -0.99 28.25 -3.14
C ARG A 31 0.08 27.27 -3.61
N ALA A 32 1.22 27.78 -4.08
CA ALA A 32 2.32 26.95 -4.56
C ALA A 32 2.93 26.10 -3.44
N LEU A 33 3.06 26.64 -2.23
CA LEU A 33 3.58 25.90 -1.07
C LEU A 33 2.66 24.74 -0.68
N PHE A 34 1.36 24.99 -0.55
CA PHE A 34 0.39 23.93 -0.24
C PHE A 34 0.32 22.87 -1.33
N GLN A 35 0.42 23.27 -2.61
CA GLN A 35 0.44 22.32 -3.71
C GLN A 35 1.67 21.40 -3.62
N ARG A 36 2.87 21.96 -3.43
CA ARG A 36 4.09 21.16 -3.29
C ARG A 36 4.00 20.21 -2.11
N LEU A 37 3.47 20.66 -0.97
CA LEU A 37 3.31 19.80 0.20
C LEU A 37 2.30 18.67 -0.02
N ALA A 38 1.20 18.95 -0.71
CA ALA A 38 0.24 17.92 -1.12
C ALA A 38 0.88 16.86 -2.01
N ASP A 39 1.70 17.29 -2.98
CA ASP A 39 2.40 16.40 -3.92
C ASP A 39 3.41 15.50 -3.20
N GLU A 40 4.23 16.06 -2.31
CA GLU A 40 5.21 15.30 -1.52
C GLU A 40 4.53 14.24 -0.63
N LEU A 41 3.45 14.61 0.07
CA LEU A 41 2.70 13.67 0.92
C LEU A 41 1.98 12.60 0.10
N ALA A 42 1.47 12.94 -1.08
CA ALA A 42 0.88 11.98 -1.99
C ALA A 42 1.94 10.97 -2.49
N PHE A 43 3.16 11.44 -2.77
CA PHE A 43 4.27 10.58 -3.16
C PHE A 43 4.68 9.63 -2.01
N GLU A 44 4.87 10.14 -0.79
CA GLU A 44 5.17 9.30 0.38
C GLU A 44 4.06 8.25 0.62
N ALA A 45 2.79 8.62 0.41
CA ALA A 45 1.68 7.68 0.51
C ALA A 45 1.75 6.55 -0.54
N LEU A 46 2.17 6.85 -1.78
CA LEU A 46 2.34 5.83 -2.82
C LEU A 46 3.46 4.85 -2.47
N GLU A 47 4.59 5.35 -1.98
CA GLU A 47 5.71 4.51 -1.52
C GLU A 47 5.29 3.60 -0.36
N LEU A 48 4.58 4.16 0.63
CA LEU A 48 4.11 3.39 1.77
C LEU A 48 3.05 2.35 1.38
N GLU A 49 2.20 2.65 0.39
CA GLU A 49 1.24 1.69 -0.15
C GLU A 49 1.94 0.47 -0.77
N ILE A 50 3.05 0.67 -1.47
CA ILE A 50 3.87 -0.42 -2.02
C ILE A 50 4.38 -1.31 -0.90
N ILE A 51 4.92 -0.73 0.17
CA ILE A 51 5.44 -1.48 1.34
C ILE A 51 4.32 -2.28 2.01
N VAL A 52 3.16 -1.65 2.24
CA VAL A 52 2.00 -2.31 2.86
C VAL A 52 1.50 -3.49 2.01
N LYS A 53 1.51 -3.35 0.67
CA LYS A 53 1.13 -4.43 -0.25
C LYS A 53 2.14 -5.57 -0.24
N GLN A 54 3.44 -5.26 -0.34
CA GLN A 54 4.50 -6.26 -0.35
C GLN A 54 4.48 -7.12 0.92
N GLN A 55 4.36 -6.50 2.10
CA GLN A 55 4.29 -7.22 3.37
C GLN A 55 2.99 -8.05 3.50
N GLY A 56 1.86 -7.56 2.97
CA GLY A 56 0.63 -8.34 2.91
C GLY A 56 0.75 -9.61 2.04
N HIS A 57 1.61 -9.60 1.04
CA HIS A 57 1.92 -10.79 0.23
C HIS A 57 2.93 -11.73 0.92
N SER A 58 3.90 -11.18 1.65
CA SER A 58 4.85 -11.98 2.46
C SER A 58 4.12 -12.80 3.53
N ASP A 59 3.16 -12.20 4.23
CA ASP A 59 2.36 -12.90 5.25
C ASP A 59 1.45 -13.99 4.65
N SER A 60 1.12 -13.92 3.35
CA SER A 60 0.26 -14.89 2.66
C SER A 60 1.01 -16.02 1.97
N SER A 61 2.31 -15.86 1.70
CA SER A 61 3.09 -16.83 0.90
C SER A 61 3.52 -18.07 1.70
N GLU A 62 3.41 -18.07 3.03
CA GLU A 62 3.77 -19.23 3.87
C GLU A 62 2.71 -20.35 3.88
N GLN A 63 1.56 -20.18 3.21
CA GLN A 63 0.49 -21.19 3.19
C GLN A 63 0.40 -21.98 1.86
N HIS A 64 1.51 -22.24 1.19
CA HIS A 64 1.53 -23.29 0.17
C HIS A 64 1.51 -24.65 0.88
N GLU A 65 0.32 -25.22 1.09
CA GLU A 65 0.15 -26.59 1.56
C GLU A 65 0.82 -27.54 0.56
N VAL A 66 1.98 -28.08 0.94
CA VAL A 66 2.66 -29.13 0.18
C VAL A 66 1.85 -30.40 0.33
N VAL A 67 0.92 -30.63 -0.60
CA VAL A 67 0.16 -31.87 -0.63
C VAL A 67 1.11 -33.01 -1.00
N GLU A 68 1.31 -33.93 -0.07
CA GLU A 68 2.16 -35.11 -0.25
C GLU A 68 1.60 -35.98 -1.40
N PHE A 69 2.32 -36.04 -2.52
CA PHE A 69 1.93 -36.88 -3.64
C PHE A 69 2.10 -38.36 -3.26
N LYS A 70 1.00 -39.05 -2.97
CA LYS A 70 1.01 -40.51 -2.78
C LYS A 70 0.82 -41.19 -4.14
N PRO A 71 1.86 -41.81 -4.74
CA PRO A 71 1.69 -42.57 -5.96
C PRO A 71 0.75 -43.74 -5.69
N SER A 72 -0.42 -43.75 -6.35
CA SER A 72 -1.38 -44.85 -6.20
C SER A 72 -0.77 -46.12 -6.78
N ALA A 73 -0.47 -47.09 -5.91
CA ALA A 73 -0.04 -48.41 -6.31
C ALA A 73 -1.22 -49.19 -6.94
N HIS A 74 -1.36 -49.09 -8.26
CA HIS A 74 -2.23 -49.93 -9.08
C HIS A 74 -1.38 -50.40 -10.28
N LYS A 75 -1.33 -51.66 -10.69
CA LYS A 75 -1.89 -52.92 -10.20
C LYS A 75 -1.11 -54.01 -10.96
N LYS A 76 -0.61 -55.06 -10.31
CA LYS A 76 -0.03 -56.23 -10.99
C LYS A 76 -1.09 -56.82 -11.94
N ARG A 77 -0.76 -56.93 -13.23
CA ARG A 77 -1.31 -57.94 -14.16
C ARG A 77 -0.06 -58.71 -14.60
N GLY A 78 0.13 -59.98 -14.24
CA GLY A 78 -0.82 -61.07 -14.37
C GLY A 78 -0.63 -61.61 -15.77
#